data_AF-A0A0M0GZ41-F1
#
_entry.id   AF-A0A0M0GZ41-F1
#
_cell.length_a   1.000
_cell.length_b   1.000
_cell.length_c   1.000
_cell.angle_alpha   90.00
_cell.angle_beta   90.00
_cell.angle_gamma   90.00
#
_symmetry.space_group_name_H-M   'P 1'
#
loop_
_entity.id
_entity.type
_entity.pdbx_description
1 polymer ?
#
loop_
_entity_poly.entity_id
_entity_poly.type
_entity_poly.pdbx_seq_one_letter_code
_entity_poly.pdbx_strand_id
1 'polypeptide(L)'
;MRHLNRRKEERQVFEIPLCSELTISSINKQSVSSGRVEICIKDVSIHGLRSISSLRFPVSENLLLKFQTRIMDNLITLSGKIVWRNSSPLKPSTYEYGVQLLHDEFTRSLFTKLYNDMGVWLKKMPFIPGCRFCNTESCSLYPIHKQKPQ
;
A
#
# COMPACT_ATOMS: atom_id res chain seq x y z
N MET A 1 -4.35 31.14 6.63
CA MET A 1 -3.52 30.35 5.69
C MET A 1 -4.37 29.24 5.09
N ARG A 2 -4.61 29.26 3.77
CA ARG A 2 -5.26 28.14 3.08
C ARG A 2 -4.26 27.00 2.96
N HIS A 3 -4.49 25.87 3.62
CA HIS A 3 -3.80 24.63 3.27
C HIS A 3 -4.27 24.23 1.87
N LEU A 4 -3.54 24.63 0.84
CA LEU A 4 -3.74 24.12 -0.51
C LEU A 4 -3.56 22.61 -0.44
N ASN A 5 -4.64 21.87 -0.69
CA ASN A 5 -4.61 20.43 -0.86
C ASN A 5 -3.64 20.13 -2.01
N ARG A 6 -2.38 19.76 -1.70
CA ARG A 6 -1.31 19.55 -2.68
C ARG A 6 -1.55 18.32 -3.58
N ARG A 7 -2.57 17.51 -3.27
CA ARG A 7 -2.90 16.30 -4.01
C ARG A 7 -4.00 16.60 -5.03
N LYS A 8 -3.72 16.29 -6.29
CA LYS A 8 -4.68 16.41 -7.41
C LYS A 8 -5.76 15.32 -7.39
N GLU A 9 -5.61 14.28 -6.57
CA GLU A 9 -6.43 13.07 -6.67
C GLU A 9 -6.93 12.55 -5.33
N GLU A 10 -8.14 12.04 -5.38
CA GLU A 10 -8.79 11.33 -4.29
C GLU A 10 -8.09 10.00 -4.00
N ARG A 11 -8.11 9.59 -2.74
CA ARG A 11 -7.55 8.31 -2.28
C ARG A 11 -8.65 7.47 -1.68
N GLN A 12 -8.63 6.18 -1.99
CA GLN A 12 -9.46 5.20 -1.32
C GLN A 12 -8.76 4.78 -0.03
N VAL A 13 -9.33 5.23 1.09
CA VAL A 13 -8.85 4.90 2.42
C VAL A 13 -9.49 3.61 2.86
N PHE A 14 -8.66 2.66 3.30
CA PHE A 14 -9.13 1.39 3.80
C PHE A 14 -9.30 1.44 5.31
N GLU A 15 -10.53 1.18 5.77
CA GLU A 15 -10.82 1.05 7.18
C GLU A 15 -10.04 -0.12 7.80
N ILE A 16 -10.00 -1.23 7.08
CA ILE A 16 -9.15 -2.39 7.32
C ILE A 16 -8.09 -2.39 6.21
N PRO A 17 -6.78 -2.26 6.49
CA PRO A 17 -5.74 -2.19 5.46
C PRO A 17 -5.73 -3.45 4.58
N LEU A 18 -5.27 -3.31 3.34
CA LEU A 18 -4.99 -4.47 2.49
C LEU A 18 -3.67 -5.10 2.93
N CYS A 19 -3.69 -6.41 3.12
CA CYS A 19 -2.51 -7.23 3.39
C CYS A 19 -1.81 -7.49 2.06
N SER A 20 -0.50 -7.26 2.03
CA SER A 20 0.26 -7.31 0.79
C SER A 20 1.66 -7.81 1.03
N GLU A 21 2.13 -8.63 0.10
CA GLU A 21 3.52 -9.08 0.08
C GLU A 21 4.37 -8.02 -0.60
N LEU A 22 5.44 -7.60 0.08
CA LEU A 22 6.44 -6.71 -0.45
C LEU A 22 7.72 -7.47 -0.74
N THR A 23 8.29 -7.21 -1.92
CA THR A 23 9.64 -7.65 -2.31
C THR A 23 10.43 -6.48 -2.87
N ILE A 24 11.75 -6.52 -2.71
CA ILE A 24 12.68 -5.65 -3.44
C ILE A 24 12.93 -6.30 -4.79
N SER A 25 12.62 -5.57 -5.88
CA SER A 25 12.82 -6.06 -7.24
C SER A 25 14.10 -5.56 -7.87
N SER A 26 14.56 -4.34 -7.52
CA SER A 26 15.88 -3.87 -7.94
C SER A 26 16.51 -2.88 -6.96
N ILE A 27 17.85 -2.88 -6.95
CA ILE A 27 18.70 -1.92 -6.25
C ILE A 27 19.70 -1.39 -7.27
N ASN A 28 19.82 -0.06 -7.40
CA ASN A 28 20.71 0.59 -8.38
C ASN A 28 20.51 0.05 -9.81
N LYS A 29 19.24 -0.18 -10.18
CA LYS A 29 18.81 -0.75 -11.48
C LYS A 29 19.25 -2.20 -11.73
N GLN A 30 19.89 -2.85 -10.76
CA GLN A 30 20.20 -4.28 -10.82
C GLN A 30 19.07 -5.08 -10.19
N SER A 31 18.58 -6.09 -10.91
CA SER A 31 17.55 -7.00 -10.40
C SER A 31 18.10 -7.79 -9.22
N VAL A 32 17.31 -7.91 -8.16
CA VAL A 32 17.68 -8.69 -6.97
C VAL A 32 16.57 -9.67 -6.63
N SER A 33 16.98 -10.83 -6.08
CA SER A 33 16.06 -11.72 -5.40
C SER A 33 16.08 -11.38 -3.92
N SER A 34 14.93 -11.02 -3.35
CA SER A 34 14.79 -10.70 -1.94
C SER A 34 13.68 -11.52 -1.30
N GLY A 35 13.75 -11.66 0.02
CA GLY A 35 12.67 -12.26 0.79
C GLY A 35 11.37 -11.45 0.69
N ARG A 36 10.27 -12.12 1.01
CA ARG A 36 8.94 -11.50 1.09
C ARG A 36 8.69 -11.02 2.52
N VAL A 37 8.06 -9.86 2.64
CA VAL A 37 7.57 -9.34 3.92
C VAL A 37 6.12 -8.90 3.76
N GLU A 38 5.28 -9.27 4.73
CA GLU A 38 3.90 -8.80 4.81
C GLU A 38 3.87 -7.34 5.26
N ILE A 39 3.10 -6.53 4.54
CA ILE A 39 2.86 -5.12 4.84
C ILE A 39 1.37 -4.82 4.82
N CYS A 40 1.03 -3.68 5.41
CA CYS A 40 -0.34 -3.22 5.53
C CYS A 40 -0.51 -1.94 4.65
N ILE A 41 -1.27 -2.00 3.54
CA ILE A 41 -1.60 -0.85 2.68
C ILE A 41 -2.81 -0.12 3.26
N LYS A 42 -2.62 1.14 3.66
CA LYS A 42 -3.61 1.99 4.34
C LYS A 42 -4.55 2.73 3.40
N ASP A 43 -4.04 3.17 2.27
CA ASP A 43 -4.83 3.79 1.21
C ASP A 43 -4.12 3.68 -0.13
N VAL A 44 -4.90 3.89 -1.19
CA VAL A 44 -4.41 3.85 -2.56
C VAL A 44 -5.06 4.94 -3.41
N SER A 45 -4.31 5.43 -4.39
CA SER A 45 -4.81 6.17 -5.56
C SER A 45 -4.22 5.54 -6.81
N ILE A 46 -4.63 6.03 -7.98
CA ILE A 46 -4.11 5.47 -9.23
C ILE A 46 -2.58 5.61 -9.37
N HIS A 47 -2.00 6.66 -8.79
CA HIS A 47 -0.57 6.97 -8.89
C HIS A 47 0.26 6.52 -7.69
N GLY A 48 -0.34 6.02 -6.61
CA GLY A 48 0.42 5.82 -5.38
C GLY A 48 -0.35 5.09 -4.30
N LEU A 49 0.38 4.63 -3.29
CA LEU A 49 -0.20 4.02 -2.10
C LEU A 49 0.47 4.54 -0.84
N ARG A 50 -0.19 4.34 0.30
CA ARG A 50 0.40 4.50 1.62
C ARG A 50 0.45 3.15 2.31
N SER A 51 1.61 2.78 2.85
CA SER A 51 1.81 1.48 3.48
C SER A 51 2.59 1.57 4.79
N ILE A 52 2.44 0.53 5.61
CA ILE A 52 3.16 0.33 6.86
C ILE A 52 4.00 -0.95 6.73
N SER A 53 5.28 -0.87 7.06
CA SER A 53 6.21 -2.01 7.07
C SER A 53 7.01 -2.08 8.37
N SER A 54 7.46 -3.29 8.72
CA SER A 54 8.43 -3.54 9.78
C SER A 54 9.87 -3.21 9.36
N LEU A 55 10.12 -3.17 8.05
CA LEU A 55 11.43 -2.87 7.50
C LEU A 55 11.61 -1.36 7.32
N ARG A 56 12.83 -0.90 7.60
CA ARG A 56 13.24 0.50 7.42
C ARG A 56 13.85 0.71 6.04
N PHE A 57 13.03 1.03 5.06
CA PHE A 57 13.50 1.33 3.71
C PHE A 57 14.03 2.77 3.58
N PRO A 58 15.05 3.00 2.74
CA PRO A 58 15.47 4.34 2.35
C PRO A 58 14.45 5.00 1.40
N VAL A 59 14.35 6.33 1.47
CA VAL A 59 13.69 7.13 0.43
C VAL A 59 14.72 7.28 -0.69
N SER A 60 14.57 6.52 -1.77
CA SER A 60 15.58 6.45 -2.83
C SER A 60 14.96 6.06 -4.17
N GLU A 61 15.38 6.76 -5.22
CA GLU A 61 15.02 6.45 -6.61
C GLU A 61 15.64 5.15 -7.13
N ASN A 62 16.65 4.64 -6.42
CA ASN A 62 17.40 3.44 -6.80
C ASN A 62 16.82 2.16 -6.21
N LEU A 63 15.79 2.25 -5.36
CA LEU A 63 15.12 1.11 -4.75
C LEU A 63 13.75 0.92 -5.40
N LEU A 64 13.58 -0.20 -6.10
CA LEU A 64 12.29 -0.58 -6.67
C LEU A 64 11.64 -1.69 -5.84
N LEU A 65 10.38 -1.49 -5.49
CA LEU A 65 9.59 -2.43 -4.70
C LEU A 65 8.46 -3.00 -5.54
N LYS A 66 8.09 -4.25 -5.28
CA LYS A 66 6.88 -4.88 -5.78
C LYS A 66 5.94 -5.19 -4.63
N PHE A 67 4.67 -4.86 -4.82
CA PHE A 67 3.57 -5.04 -3.88
C PHE A 67 2.57 -6.00 -4.52
N GLN A 68 2.43 -7.20 -3.97
CA GLN A 68 1.48 -8.18 -4.45
C GLN A 68 0.31 -8.27 -3.47
N THR A 69 -0.91 -8.13 -3.99
CA THR A 69 -2.12 -8.16 -3.18
C THR A 69 -3.29 -8.73 -3.99
N ARG A 70 -4.37 -9.10 -3.29
CA ARG A 70 -5.60 -9.56 -3.93
C ARG A 70 -6.68 -8.51 -3.73
N ILE A 71 -7.28 -8.04 -4.82
CA ILE A 71 -8.36 -7.06 -4.84
C ILE A 71 -9.51 -7.64 -5.66
N MET A 72 -10.68 -7.84 -5.04
CA MET A 72 -11.86 -8.41 -5.71
C MET A 72 -11.50 -9.66 -6.54
N ASP A 73 -10.83 -10.63 -5.90
CA ASP A 73 -10.34 -11.89 -6.48
C ASP A 73 -9.28 -11.78 -7.58
N ASN A 74 -8.81 -10.56 -7.88
CA ASN A 74 -7.70 -10.34 -8.80
C ASN A 74 -6.38 -10.27 -8.02
N LEU A 75 -5.46 -11.19 -8.29
CA LEU A 75 -4.08 -11.10 -7.82
C LEU A 75 -3.34 -10.07 -8.67
N ILE A 76 -2.99 -8.94 -8.06
CA ILE A 76 -2.29 -7.85 -8.75
C ILE A 76 -0.90 -7.65 -8.18
N THR A 77 0.03 -7.23 -9.04
CA THR A 77 1.38 -6.82 -8.64
C THR A 77 1.59 -5.38 -9.07
N LEU A 78 1.86 -4.50 -8.11
CA LEU A 78 2.15 -3.09 -8.33
C LEU A 78 3.63 -2.85 -8.09
N SER A 79 4.32 -2.18 -9.02
CA SER A 79 5.69 -1.73 -8.78
C SER A 79 5.69 -0.30 -8.27
N GLY A 80 6.65 0.08 -7.44
CA GLY A 80 6.71 1.45 -6.93
C GLY A 80 8.00 1.82 -6.23
N LYS A 81 8.17 3.12 -5.99
CA LYS A 81 9.30 3.72 -5.29
C LYS A 81 8.83 4.50 -4.08
N ILE A 82 9.63 4.51 -3.03
CA ILE A 82 9.33 5.28 -1.82
C ILE A 82 9.68 6.74 -2.07
N VAL A 83 8.67 7.62 -1.95
CA VAL A 83 8.82 9.07 -2.13
C VAL A 83 8.87 9.84 -0.82
N TRP A 84 8.35 9.26 0.26
CA TRP A 84 8.53 9.77 1.62
C TRP A 84 8.37 8.65 2.64
N ARG A 85 8.94 8.88 3.83
CA ARG A 85 8.77 8.09 5.04
C ARG A 85 8.56 9.05 6.20
N ASN A 86 7.70 8.74 7.16
CA ASN A 86 7.62 9.53 8.38
C ASN A 86 8.99 9.59 9.09
N SER A 87 9.32 10.75 9.66
CA SER A 87 10.61 10.99 10.32
C SER A 87 10.83 10.06 11.51
N SER A 88 9.75 9.74 12.22
CA SER A 88 9.75 8.82 13.37
C SER A 88 8.89 7.59 13.09
N PRO A 89 9.26 6.42 13.63
CA PRO A 89 8.40 5.23 13.60
C PRO A 89 7.06 5.51 14.28
N LEU A 90 5.99 4.85 13.81
CA LEU A 90 4.68 4.90 14.48
C LEU A 90 4.72 4.20 15.86
N LYS A 91 5.56 3.18 15.95
CA LYS A 91 5.93 2.38 17.14
C LYS A 91 7.28 1.72 16.83
N PRO A 92 7.97 1.08 17.80
CA PRO A 92 9.23 0.40 17.53
C PRO A 92 9.14 -0.51 16.30
N SER A 93 10.10 -0.37 15.39
CA SER A 93 10.18 -1.14 14.14
C SER A 93 8.91 -1.08 13.28
N THR A 94 8.19 0.05 13.25
CA THR A 94 7.01 0.23 12.38
C THR A 94 7.09 1.58 11.67
N TYR A 95 7.19 1.53 10.36
CA TYR A 95 7.43 2.70 9.51
C TYR A 95 6.30 2.88 8.52
N GLU A 96 5.87 4.12 8.33
CA GLU A 96 4.86 4.49 7.32
C GLU A 96 5.55 5.15 6.12
N TYR A 97 5.10 4.77 4.93
CA TYR A 97 5.67 5.18 3.65
C TYR A 97 4.61 5.71 2.70
N GLY A 98 4.99 6.72 1.94
CA GLY A 98 4.34 7.04 0.68
C GLY A 98 5.09 6.42 -0.48
N VAL A 99 4.36 5.71 -1.32
CA VAL A 99 4.90 5.04 -2.50
C VAL A 99 4.27 5.65 -3.75
N GLN A 100 5.11 5.99 -4.73
CA GLN A 100 4.67 6.29 -6.08
C GLN A 100 4.67 5.00 -6.89
N LEU A 101 3.53 4.71 -7.53
CA LEU A 101 3.39 3.54 -8.40
C LEU A 101 4.03 3.79 -9.75
N LEU A 102 4.64 2.74 -10.26
CA LEU A 102 5.23 2.64 -11.58
C LEU A 102 4.51 1.50 -12.28
N HIS A 103 3.70 1.84 -13.27
CA HIS A 103 2.94 0.88 -14.05
C HIS A 103 3.19 1.17 -15.53
N ASP A 104 3.29 0.11 -16.32
CA ASP A 104 3.08 0.21 -17.77
C ASP A 104 1.60 0.52 -18.07
N GLU A 105 1.30 0.80 -19.33
CA GLU A 105 -0.06 1.18 -19.75
C GLU A 105 -1.10 0.08 -19.44
N PHE A 106 -0.72 -1.18 -19.62
CA PHE A 106 -1.59 -2.32 -19.36
C PHE A 106 -1.95 -2.44 -17.87
N THR A 107 -0.94 -2.45 -17.01
CA THR A 107 -1.07 -2.50 -15.56
C THR A 107 -1.85 -1.28 -15.05
N ARG A 108 -1.62 -0.11 -15.64
CA ARG A 108 -2.39 1.11 -15.33
C ARG A 108 -3.86 0.94 -15.64
N SER A 109 -4.20 0.43 -16.81
CA SER A 109 -5.59 0.24 -17.24
C SER A 109 -6.32 -0.75 -16.33
N LEU A 110 -5.70 -1.91 -16.07
CA LEU A 110 -6.26 -2.92 -15.15
C LEU A 110 -6.45 -2.34 -13.74
N PHE A 111 -5.43 -1.65 -13.23
CA PHE A 111 -5.49 -1.07 -11.90
C PHE A 111 -6.52 0.06 -11.82
N THR A 112 -6.72 0.84 -12.89
CA THR A 112 -7.74 1.90 -12.95
C THR A 112 -9.14 1.34 -12.84
N LYS A 113 -9.42 0.23 -13.53
CA LYS A 113 -10.70 -0.46 -13.42
C LYS A 113 -10.95 -0.92 -11.98
N LEU A 114 -9.99 -1.66 -11.40
CA LEU A 114 -10.09 -2.13 -10.01
C LEU A 114 -10.22 -0.99 -9.01
N TYR A 115 -9.49 0.10 -9.21
CA TYR A 115 -9.59 1.30 -8.40
C TYR A 115 -11.01 1.87 -8.45
N ASN A 116 -11.57 2.12 -9.63
CA ASN A 116 -12.92 2.67 -9.74
C ASN A 116 -13.98 1.76 -9.10
N ASP A 117 -13.88 0.45 -9.34
CA ASP A 117 -14.79 -0.55 -8.78
C ASP A 117 -14.69 -0.59 -7.24
N MET A 118 -13.48 -0.56 -6.67
CA MET A 118 -13.28 -0.44 -5.23
C MET A 118 -13.96 0.81 -4.66
N GLY A 119 -13.91 1.93 -5.38
CA GLY A 119 -14.52 3.19 -4.94
C GLY A 119 -16.04 3.11 -4.82
N VAL A 120 -16.69 2.33 -5.68
CA VAL A 120 -18.13 2.06 -5.60
C VAL A 120 -18.44 1.17 -4.40
N TRP A 121 -17.63 0.13 -4.16
CA TRP A 121 -17.80 -0.79 -3.03
C TRP A 121 -17.59 -0.11 -1.67
N LEU A 122 -16.52 0.68 -1.52
CA LEU A 122 -16.17 1.35 -0.27
C LEU A 122 -17.19 2.39 0.19
N LYS A 123 -18.02 2.91 -0.72
CA LYS A 123 -19.16 3.76 -0.36
C LYS A 123 -20.27 2.99 0.37
N LYS A 124 -20.35 1.68 0.18
CA LYS A 124 -21.42 0.82 0.70
C LYS A 124 -20.96 0.00 1.91
N MET A 125 -19.72 -0.47 1.91
CA MET A 125 -19.22 -1.34 2.96
C MET A 125 -17.69 -1.24 3.13
N PRO A 126 -17.19 -1.39 4.37
CA PRO A 126 -15.75 -1.31 4.65
C PRO A 126 -14.98 -2.58 4.26
N PHE A 127 -15.69 -3.67 3.98
CA PHE A 127 -15.14 -4.96 3.58
C PHE A 127 -15.61 -5.31 2.17
N ILE A 128 -14.68 -5.30 1.23
CA ILE A 128 -14.94 -5.71 -0.16
C ILE A 128 -14.66 -7.22 -0.29
N PRO A 129 -15.65 -8.05 -0.65
CA PRO A 129 -15.42 -9.48 -0.89
C PRO A 129 -14.29 -9.71 -1.91
N GLY A 130 -13.52 -10.78 -1.70
CA GLY A 130 -12.40 -11.13 -2.58
C GLY A 130 -11.13 -10.31 -2.38
N CYS A 131 -11.12 -9.29 -1.50
CA CYS A 131 -9.90 -8.57 -1.13
C CYS A 131 -9.13 -9.29 0.00
N ARG A 132 -7.80 -9.22 -0.02
CA ARG A 132 -6.94 -9.71 1.07
C ARG A 132 -6.77 -8.62 2.13
N PHE A 133 -7.74 -8.49 3.03
CA PHE A 133 -7.62 -7.57 4.16
C PHE A 133 -6.71 -8.12 5.26
N CYS A 134 -5.99 -7.23 5.94
CA CYS A 134 -5.19 -7.55 7.11
C CYS A 134 -6.08 -7.98 8.29
N ASN A 135 -5.59 -8.96 9.04
CA ASN A 135 -6.09 -9.28 10.37
C ASN A 135 -4.90 -9.47 11.34
N THR A 136 -5.18 -9.67 12.62
CA THR A 136 -4.15 -9.82 13.67
C THR A 136 -3.27 -11.05 13.50
N GLU A 137 -3.75 -12.07 12.78
CA GLU A 137 -3.01 -13.32 12.53
C GLU A 137 -2.11 -13.21 11.29
N SER A 138 -2.51 -12.42 10.29
CA SER A 138 -1.87 -12.35 8.96
C SER A 138 -1.00 -11.12 8.73
N CYS A 139 -1.22 -10.01 9.42
CA CYS A 139 -0.34 -8.82 9.40
C CYS A 139 -0.10 -8.36 10.85
N SER A 140 1.07 -8.64 11.42
CA SER A 140 1.46 -8.16 12.76
C SER A 140 1.53 -6.62 12.87
N LEU A 141 1.52 -5.95 11.72
CA LEU A 141 1.47 -4.49 11.58
C LEU A 141 0.04 -3.94 11.54
N TYR A 142 -0.98 -4.80 11.52
CA TYR A 142 -2.37 -4.37 11.55
C TYR A 142 -2.59 -3.44 12.76
N PRO A 143 -3.29 -2.29 12.60
CA PRO A 143 -3.37 -1.29 13.65
C PRO A 143 -3.94 -1.89 14.94
N ILE A 144 -3.07 -2.06 15.94
CA ILE A 144 -3.42 -2.59 17.27
C ILE A 144 -4.49 -1.72 17.95
N HIS A 145 -4.64 -0.46 17.52
CA HIS A 145 -5.59 0.51 18.08
C HIS A 145 -7.07 0.34 17.66
N LYS A 146 -7.45 -0.74 16.97
CA LYS A 146 -8.87 -1.11 16.79
C LYS A 146 -9.38 -2.17 17.76
N GLN A 147 -8.66 -2.41 18.85
CA GLN A 147 -9.27 -2.93 20.08
C GLN A 147 -9.48 -1.74 21.01
N LYS A 148 -10.62 -1.05 20.87
CA LYS A 148 -11.26 -0.50 22.07
C LYS A 148 -12.12 -1.63 22.64
N PRO A 149 -11.81 -2.18 23.82
CA PRO A 149 -12.84 -2.79 24.63
C PRO A 149 -13.68 -1.65 25.21
N GLN A 150 -14.95 -1.57 24.80
CA GLN A 150 -16.07 -1.15 25.63
C GLN A 150 -17.36 -1.50 24.91
#